data_AF-K4R6Q9-F1
#
_entry.id   AF-K4R6Q9-F1
#
_cell.length_a   1.000
_cell.length_b   1.000
_cell.length_c   1.000
_cell.angle_alpha   90.00
_cell.angle_beta   90.00
_cell.angle_gamma   90.00
#
_symmetry.space_group_name_H-M   'P 1'
#
loop_
_entity.id
_entity.type
_entity.pdbx_description
1 polymer ?
#
loop_
_entity_poly.entity_id
_entity_poly.type
_entity_poly.pdbx_seq_one_letter_code
_entity_poly.pdbx_strand_id
1 'polypeptide(L)'
;MTTATSQSTTLALSKGGASLVDLLVDAPEVRVVVTGPRMLYDHLNLLTTLTPADGCNAHRVKELADTLEGAIHCGAIGVHPAEIEVKSYRAGVLLRIGLGPANMYQSVLVLRTRTGETFRELLTRLLTDDPDRYFFAGLHGVPASGHLEHDHSQGDDHSGHDHNGHDHSHGNGGAGGHGHP
;
A
#
# COMPACT_ATOMS: atom_id res chain seq x y z
N MET A 1 21.31 18.61 28.82
CA MET A 1 20.92 17.68 27.74
C MET A 1 19.58 18.16 27.20
N THR A 2 19.61 18.98 26.16
CA THR A 2 18.42 19.47 25.47
C THR A 2 17.94 18.36 24.56
N THR A 3 16.82 17.73 24.88
CA THR A 3 16.12 16.86 23.95
C THR A 3 15.76 17.70 22.74
N ALA A 4 16.47 17.50 21.62
CA ALA A 4 16.07 18.09 20.35
C ALA A 4 14.67 17.58 20.05
N THR A 5 13.68 18.46 20.14
CA THR A 5 12.33 18.18 19.68
C THR A 5 12.43 18.04 18.17
N SER A 6 12.62 16.81 17.67
CA SER A 6 12.57 16.54 16.24
C SER A 6 11.23 17.04 15.73
N GLN A 7 11.24 18.09 14.91
CA GLN A 7 10.04 18.59 14.27
C GLN A 7 9.53 17.49 13.35
N SER A 8 8.31 17.02 13.60
CA SER A 8 7.68 15.95 12.84
C SER A 8 6.29 16.38 12.40
N THR A 9 5.95 16.12 11.14
CA THR A 9 4.60 16.35 10.62
C THR A 9 3.85 15.02 10.55
N THR A 10 2.61 14.96 11.06
CA THR A 10 1.78 13.74 10.98
C THR A 10 0.63 13.94 9.99
N LEU A 11 0.49 13.00 9.05
CA LEU A 11 -0.49 13.00 7.97
C LEU A 11 -1.21 11.65 7.96
N ALA A 12 -2.46 11.61 7.49
CA ALA A 12 -3.28 10.41 7.48
C ALA A 12 -3.71 10.02 6.06
N LEU A 13 -3.61 8.73 5.74
CA LEU A 13 -4.13 8.11 4.52
C LEU A 13 -5.23 7.10 4.91
N SER A 14 -6.40 7.21 4.26
CA SER A 14 -7.56 6.36 4.53
C SER A 14 -8.45 6.18 3.29
N LYS A 15 -9.22 5.08 3.24
CA LYS A 15 -10.23 4.84 2.19
C LYS A 15 -11.22 6.01 2.15
N GLY A 16 -11.44 6.59 0.98
CA GLY A 16 -12.39 7.70 0.81
C GLY A 16 -11.96 9.01 1.48
N GLY A 17 -10.74 9.07 2.04
CA GLY A 17 -10.09 10.27 2.53
C GLY A 17 -8.99 10.74 1.58
N ALA A 18 -7.97 11.41 2.13
CA ALA A 18 -6.80 11.83 1.36
C ALA A 18 -6.03 10.61 0.83
N SER A 19 -5.69 10.64 -0.46
CA SER A 19 -4.82 9.64 -1.11
C SER A 19 -3.41 10.17 -1.36
N LEU A 20 -3.12 11.40 -0.94
CA LEU A 20 -1.90 12.14 -1.23
C LEU A 20 -1.38 12.82 0.04
N VAL A 21 -0.10 12.64 0.30
CA VAL A 21 0.64 13.24 1.41
C VAL A 21 1.60 14.28 0.82
N ASP A 22 1.41 15.54 1.16
CA ASP A 22 2.35 16.59 0.75
C ASP A 22 3.72 16.39 1.43
N LEU A 23 4.79 16.39 0.64
CA LEU A 23 6.15 16.28 1.15
C LEU A 23 6.89 17.63 1.18
N LEU A 24 6.31 18.71 0.63
CA LEU A 24 6.89 20.05 0.73
C LEU A 24 6.60 20.65 2.11
N VAL A 25 7.14 20.00 3.14
CA VAL A 25 6.98 20.35 4.54
C VAL A 25 8.31 20.76 5.16
N ASP A 26 8.24 21.71 6.09
CA ASP A 26 9.38 22.26 6.81
C ASP A 26 9.71 21.40 8.05
N ALA A 27 9.86 20.10 7.83
CA ALA A 27 10.22 19.12 8.85
C ALA A 27 11.18 18.07 8.27
N PRO A 28 12.16 17.56 9.03
CA PRO A 28 13.03 16.46 8.59
C PRO A 28 12.38 15.07 8.78
N GLU A 29 11.26 14.98 9.49
CA GLU A 29 10.50 13.75 9.73
C GLU A 29 9.03 13.91 9.32
N VAL A 30 8.52 12.96 8.54
CA VAL A 30 7.11 12.84 8.18
C VAL A 30 6.58 11.51 8.69
N ARG A 31 5.44 11.56 9.38
CA ARG A 31 4.70 10.39 9.86
C ARG A 31 3.43 10.26 9.04
N VAL A 32 3.27 9.14 8.34
CA VAL A 32 2.08 8.82 7.57
C VAL A 32 1.35 7.69 8.29
N VAL A 33 0.20 8.02 8.88
CA VAL A 33 -0.71 7.05 9.48
C VAL A 33 -1.58 6.47 8.38
N VAL A 34 -1.46 5.18 8.14
CA VAL A 34 -2.27 4.47 7.15
C VAL A 34 -3.32 3.65 7.89
N THR A 35 -4.59 3.90 7.59
CA THR A 35 -5.73 3.26 8.27
C THR A 35 -6.68 2.58 7.28
N GLY A 36 -7.13 1.38 7.63
CA GLY A 36 -8.14 0.64 6.87
C GLY A 36 -8.00 -0.87 7.02
N PRO A 37 -9.10 -1.65 6.94
CA PRO A 37 -9.02 -3.10 6.97
C PRO A 37 -8.14 -3.63 5.84
N ARG A 38 -7.26 -4.60 6.16
CA ARG A 38 -6.35 -5.27 5.21
C ARG A 38 -5.46 -4.31 4.39
N MET A 39 -4.99 -3.22 5.00
CA MET A 39 -4.20 -2.14 4.38
C MET A 39 -4.52 -1.91 2.91
N LEU A 40 -5.39 -0.94 2.68
CA LEU A 40 -5.87 -0.61 1.35
C LEU A 40 -4.79 -0.16 0.40
N TYR A 41 -3.60 0.20 0.89
CA TYR A 41 -2.46 0.64 0.11
C TYR A 41 -1.29 -0.32 0.29
N ASP A 42 -0.71 -0.79 -0.81
CA ASP A 42 0.48 -1.65 -0.82
C ASP A 42 1.75 -0.81 -0.63
N HIS A 43 1.81 0.33 -1.32
CA HIS A 43 2.96 1.22 -1.31
C HIS A 43 2.55 2.66 -1.61
N LEU A 44 3.47 3.58 -1.36
CA LEU A 44 3.39 4.97 -1.75
C LEU A 44 4.30 5.24 -2.93
N ASN A 45 3.86 6.07 -3.88
CA ASN A 45 4.69 6.56 -4.97
C ASN A 45 4.92 8.06 -4.84
N LEU A 46 6.16 8.50 -5.05
CA LEU A 46 6.45 9.92 -5.22
C LEU A 46 5.81 10.40 -6.53
N LEU A 47 4.95 11.40 -6.41
CA LEU A 47 4.42 12.18 -7.51
C LEU A 47 5.01 13.58 -7.46
N THR A 48 5.45 14.09 -8.60
CA THR A 48 5.91 15.46 -8.75
C THR A 48 5.52 16.02 -10.10
N THR A 49 5.35 17.35 -10.17
CA THR A 49 5.19 18.06 -11.45
C THR A 49 6.51 18.28 -12.18
N LEU A 50 7.65 17.96 -11.55
CA LEU A 50 8.97 18.10 -12.14
C LEU A 50 9.23 16.98 -13.14
N THR A 51 9.83 17.35 -14.26
CA THR A 51 10.24 16.47 -15.35
C THR A 51 11.76 16.37 -15.42
N PRO A 52 12.32 15.47 -16.24
CA PRO A 52 13.77 15.43 -16.47
C PRO A 52 14.37 16.73 -16.98
N ALA A 53 13.59 17.56 -17.70
CA ALA A 53 14.04 18.87 -18.17
C ALA A 53 14.19 19.90 -17.04
N ASP A 54 13.57 19.64 -15.89
CA ASP A 54 13.62 20.48 -14.70
C ASP A 54 14.71 20.03 -13.71
N GLY A 55 15.44 18.96 -14.06
CA GLY A 55 16.46 18.35 -13.22
C GLY A 55 16.00 17.06 -12.51
N CYS A 56 14.72 16.68 -12.56
CA CYS A 56 14.19 15.48 -11.92
C CYS A 56 14.49 14.22 -12.76
N ASN A 57 15.72 13.72 -12.66
CA ASN A 57 16.20 12.55 -13.40
C ASN A 57 16.44 11.32 -12.49
N ALA A 58 16.70 10.16 -13.11
CA ALA A 58 16.86 8.88 -12.40
C ALA A 58 17.95 8.91 -11.33
N HIS A 59 19.07 9.58 -11.61
CA HIS A 59 20.19 9.68 -10.68
C HIS A 59 19.78 10.45 -9.43
N ARG A 60 19.14 11.60 -9.59
CA ARG A 60 18.70 12.45 -8.48
C ARG A 60 17.57 11.82 -7.65
N VAL A 61 16.65 11.10 -8.31
CA VAL A 61 15.62 10.33 -7.58
C VAL A 61 16.24 9.18 -6.79
N LYS A 62 17.30 8.55 -7.32
CA LYS A 62 18.08 7.55 -6.58
C LYS A 62 18.81 8.15 -5.40
N GLU A 63 19.47 9.29 -5.59
CA GLU A 63 20.12 10.03 -4.50
C GLU A 63 19.11 10.43 -3.43
N LEU A 64 17.91 10.88 -3.81
CA LEU A 64 16.82 11.11 -2.88
C LEU A 64 16.51 9.84 -2.08
N ALA A 65 16.30 8.69 -2.72
CA ALA A 65 16.05 7.44 -2.01
C ALA A 65 17.19 7.06 -1.03
N ASP A 66 18.45 7.24 -1.42
CA ASP A 66 19.62 6.92 -0.60
C ASP A 66 19.77 7.85 0.62
N THR A 67 19.24 9.07 0.52
CA THR A 67 19.20 10.07 1.62
C THR A 67 17.98 9.94 2.53
N LEU A 68 17.05 9.01 2.24
CA LEU A 68 15.89 8.75 3.08
C LEU A 68 16.11 7.51 3.95
N GLU A 69 15.49 7.54 5.13
CA GLU A 69 15.28 6.36 5.95
C GLU A 69 13.79 6.23 6.29
N GLY A 70 13.28 5.00 6.25
CA GLY A 70 11.89 4.72 6.56
C GLY A 70 11.77 3.61 7.59
N ALA A 71 10.84 3.77 8.52
CA ALA A 71 10.44 2.75 9.48
C ALA A 71 8.92 2.62 9.48
N ILE A 72 8.41 1.39 9.50
CA ILE A 72 6.98 1.11 9.56
C ILE A 72 6.69 0.54 10.94
N HIS A 73 5.80 1.21 11.67
CA HIS A 73 5.28 0.76 12.95
C HIS A 73 3.96 0.03 12.72
N CYS A 74 3.99 -1.29 12.93
CA CYS A 74 2.87 -2.20 12.75
C CYS A 74 2.52 -2.78 14.12
N GLY A 75 1.46 -2.31 14.79
CA GLY A 75 1.20 -2.57 16.21
C GLY A 75 1.49 -4.01 16.71
N ALA A 76 0.97 -5.03 16.04
CA ALA A 76 1.15 -6.43 16.43
C ALA A 76 2.42 -7.12 15.89
N ILE A 77 3.03 -6.58 14.83
CA ILE A 77 4.20 -7.19 14.15
C ILE A 77 5.52 -6.54 14.64
N GLY A 78 5.44 -5.31 15.14
CA GLY A 78 6.58 -4.55 15.63
C GLY A 78 6.99 -3.43 14.68
N VAL A 79 8.28 -3.10 14.68
CA VAL A 79 8.86 -2.04 13.84
C VAL A 79 9.79 -2.68 12.81
N HIS A 80 9.63 -2.31 11.55
CA HIS A 80 10.45 -2.84 10.45
C HIS A 80 10.95 -1.69 9.57
N PRO A 81 12.10 -1.84 8.90
CA PRO A 81 12.52 -0.87 7.91
C PRO A 81 11.52 -0.81 6.75
N ALA A 82 11.19 0.39 6.30
CA ALA A 82 10.41 0.59 5.07
C ALA A 82 11.32 0.33 3.86
N GLU A 83 10.81 -0.44 2.91
CA GLU A 83 11.48 -0.63 1.63
C GLU A 83 11.34 0.67 0.80
N ILE A 84 12.46 1.26 0.39
CA ILE A 84 12.48 2.44 -0.50
C ILE A 84 13.15 2.00 -1.80
N GLU A 85 12.35 1.87 -2.86
CA GLU A 85 12.81 1.39 -4.16
C GLU A 85 12.76 2.50 -5.21
N VAL A 86 13.72 2.50 -6.12
CA VAL A 86 13.67 3.32 -7.34
C VAL A 86 13.52 2.42 -8.56
N LYS A 87 12.41 2.59 -9.28
CA LYS A 87 12.10 1.85 -10.50
C LYS A 87 12.18 2.78 -11.69
N SER A 88 12.89 2.34 -12.73
CA SER A 88 13.01 3.08 -13.99
C SER A 88 12.11 2.45 -15.05
N TYR A 89 11.29 3.26 -15.69
CA TYR A 89 10.41 2.90 -16.79
C TYR A 89 10.73 3.75 -18.02
N ARG A 90 10.23 3.34 -19.19
CA ARG A 90 10.36 4.17 -20.41
C ARG A 90 9.75 5.57 -20.26
N ALA A 91 8.70 5.69 -19.43
CA ALA A 91 7.98 6.94 -19.19
C ALA A 91 8.61 7.82 -18.11
N GLY A 92 9.65 7.35 -17.40
CA GLY A 92 10.28 8.10 -16.32
C GLY A 92 10.72 7.21 -15.16
N VAL A 93 10.98 7.84 -14.02
CA VAL A 93 11.50 7.19 -12.82
C VAL A 93 10.48 7.31 -11.70
N LEU A 94 10.34 6.24 -10.92
CA LEU A 94 9.40 6.12 -9.83
C LEU A 94 10.15 5.81 -8.54
N LEU A 95 9.92 6.61 -7.51
CA LEU A 95 10.31 6.28 -6.14
C LEU A 95 9.11 5.67 -5.43
N ARG A 96 9.27 4.44 -4.94
CA ARG A 96 8.26 3.64 -4.23
C ARG A 96 8.69 3.45 -2.79
N ILE A 97 7.76 3.63 -1.84
CA ILE A 97 7.96 3.35 -0.42
C ILE A 97 6.94 2.31 0.01
N GLY A 98 7.41 1.14 0.44
CA GLY A 98 6.55 0.08 0.95
C GLY A 98 5.86 0.50 2.26
N LEU A 99 4.62 0.04 2.45
CA LEU A 99 3.86 0.26 3.69
C LEU A 99 3.85 -0.96 4.62
N GLY A 100 4.57 -2.01 4.24
CA GLY A 100 4.66 -3.26 5.00
C GLY A 100 3.59 -4.27 4.58
N PRO A 101 3.38 -5.34 5.37
CA PRO A 101 2.48 -6.41 4.99
C PRO A 101 1.01 -5.95 4.93
N ALA A 102 0.30 -6.35 3.88
CA ALA A 102 -1.08 -5.94 3.61
C ALA A 102 -2.10 -6.36 4.69
N ASN A 103 -1.81 -7.33 5.55
CA ASN A 103 -2.78 -7.90 6.51
C ASN A 103 -3.02 -7.05 7.77
N MET A 104 -2.68 -5.75 7.77
CA MET A 104 -2.77 -4.88 8.93
C MET A 104 -3.98 -3.94 8.88
N TYR A 105 -4.56 -3.63 10.04
CA TYR A 105 -5.65 -2.64 10.16
C TYR A 105 -5.13 -1.20 10.21
N GLN A 106 -3.91 -1.01 10.71
CA GLN A 106 -3.26 0.27 10.85
C GLN A 106 -1.74 0.10 10.83
N SER A 107 -1.05 1.02 10.15
CA SER A 107 0.40 1.18 10.22
C SER A 107 0.76 2.65 10.30
N VAL A 108 1.98 2.94 10.78
CA VAL A 108 2.55 4.28 10.73
C VAL A 108 3.89 4.19 10.01
N LEU A 109 3.99 4.77 8.82
CA LEU A 109 5.26 5.01 8.16
C LEU A 109 5.89 6.25 8.77
N VAL A 110 7.10 6.12 9.31
CA VAL A 110 7.96 7.22 9.74
C VAL A 110 9.06 7.33 8.69
N LEU A 111 9.04 8.40 7.91
CA LEU A 111 10.03 8.72 6.91
C LEU A 111 10.88 9.89 7.40
N ARG A 112 12.20 9.76 7.35
CA ARG A 112 13.15 10.79 7.78
C ARG A 112 14.20 11.05 6.72
N THR A 113 14.72 12.26 6.71
CA THR A 113 15.94 12.60 5.98
C THR A 113 17.16 12.17 6.80
N ARG A 114 18.15 11.57 6.15
CA ARG A 114 19.45 11.23 6.76
C ARG A 114 20.37 12.44 6.87
N THR A 115 20.12 13.48 6.08
CA THR A 115 20.92 14.70 6.04
C THR A 115 20.56 15.67 7.16
N GLY A 116 19.39 15.50 7.79
CA GLY A 116 18.86 16.45 8.79
C GLY A 116 18.18 17.67 8.18
N GLU A 117 18.22 17.83 6.85
CA GLU A 117 17.45 18.84 6.10
C GLU A 117 15.96 18.57 6.22
N THR A 118 15.14 19.61 6.08
CA THR A 118 13.69 19.42 5.91
C THR A 118 13.40 18.72 4.58
N PHE A 119 12.24 18.06 4.48
CA PHE A 119 11.82 17.47 3.20
C PHE A 119 11.72 18.51 2.08
N ARG A 120 11.24 19.74 2.38
CA ARG A 120 11.23 20.83 1.40
C ARG A 120 12.64 21.13 0.87
N GLU A 121 13.60 21.38 1.76
CA GLU A 121 14.99 21.69 1.36
C GLU A 121 15.62 20.56 0.55
N LEU A 122 15.48 19.32 1.03
CA LEU A 122 16.02 18.13 0.38
C LEU A 122 15.44 17.94 -1.03
N LEU A 123 14.12 18.04 -1.18
CA LEU A 123 13.43 17.87 -2.46
C LEU A 123 13.77 19.00 -3.43
N THR A 124 13.82 20.25 -2.97
CA THR A 124 14.23 21.38 -3.81
C THR A 124 15.67 21.20 -4.28
N ARG A 125 16.60 20.87 -3.37
CA ARG A 125 18.02 20.69 -3.72
C ARG A 125 18.26 19.54 -4.70
N LEU A 126 17.52 18.43 -4.56
CA LEU A 126 17.77 17.23 -5.36
C LEU A 126 16.94 17.17 -6.64
N LEU A 127 15.70 17.66 -6.66
CA LEU A 127 14.79 17.40 -7.77
C LEU A 127 14.67 18.55 -8.78
N THR A 128 15.07 19.77 -8.42
CA THR A 128 15.02 20.94 -9.33
C THR A 128 16.41 21.55 -9.54
N ASP A 129 16.66 22.03 -10.76
CA ASP A 129 17.82 22.87 -11.06
C ASP A 129 17.61 24.35 -10.67
N ASP A 130 16.36 24.75 -10.45
CA ASP A 130 15.96 26.10 -10.06
C ASP A 130 15.32 26.09 -8.66
N PRO A 131 15.97 26.69 -7.64
CA PRO A 131 15.45 26.69 -6.27
C PRO A 131 14.22 27.58 -6.07
N ASP A 132 13.97 28.56 -6.95
CA ASP A 132 12.82 29.48 -6.85
C ASP A 132 11.58 28.92 -7.56
N ARG A 133 11.71 27.75 -8.20
CA ARG A 133 10.63 27.13 -8.96
C ARG A 133 9.53 26.59 -8.05
N TYR A 134 8.29 26.97 -8.36
CA TYR A 134 7.13 26.32 -7.78
C TYR A 134 6.92 24.93 -8.40
N PHE A 135 6.81 23.92 -7.55
CA PHE A 135 6.49 22.56 -7.94
C PHE A 135 5.64 21.87 -6.87
N PHE A 136 5.08 20.73 -7.24
CA PHE A 136 4.42 19.81 -6.32
C PHE A 136 5.32 18.59 -6.08
N ALA A 137 5.38 18.11 -4.85
CA ALA A 137 5.94 16.80 -4.52
C ALA A 137 5.16 16.16 -3.37
N GLY A 138 4.64 14.96 -3.59
CA GLY A 138 3.89 14.24 -2.57
C GLY A 138 3.87 12.74 -2.77
N LEU A 139 3.52 12.02 -1.72
CA LEU A 139 3.38 10.56 -1.74
C LEU A 139 1.93 10.17 -1.99
N HIS A 140 1.68 9.50 -3.10
CA HIS A 140 0.38 8.98 -3.46
C HIS A 140 0.24 7.51 -3.06
N GLY A 141 -0.84 7.17 -2.36
CA GLY A 141 -1.14 5.80 -1.99
C GLY A 141 -1.60 4.96 -3.19
N VAL A 142 -0.89 3.88 -3.48
CA VAL A 142 -1.29 2.90 -4.50
C VAL A 142 -2.06 1.76 -3.84
N PRO A 143 -3.33 1.52 -4.24
CA PRO A 143 -4.12 0.50 -3.59
C PRO A 143 -3.52 -0.91 -3.72
N ALA A 144 -3.63 -1.72 -2.68
CA ALA A 144 -3.26 -3.13 -2.73
C ALA A 144 -4.17 -3.86 -3.74
N SER A 145 -3.56 -4.52 -4.72
CA SER A 145 -4.28 -5.35 -5.69
C SER A 145 -4.36 -6.78 -5.15
N GLY A 146 -5.54 -7.16 -4.67
CA GLY A 146 -5.77 -8.44 -4.04
C GLY A 146 -6.94 -8.37 -3.06
N HIS A 147 -8.14 -8.67 -3.55
CA HIS A 147 -9.26 -8.95 -2.65
C HIS A 147 -8.96 -10.30 -1.97
N LEU A 148 -8.51 -10.28 -0.71
CA LEU A 148 -8.60 -11.46 0.18
C LEU A 148 -10.07 -11.81 0.51
N GLU A 149 -11.04 -11.24 -0.21
CA GLU A 149 -12.48 -11.41 0.01
C GLU A 149 -13.10 -12.40 -0.99
N HIS A 150 -12.36 -12.89 -2.01
CA HIS A 150 -12.90 -13.82 -3.01
C HIS A 150 -11.98 -14.99 -3.40
N ASP A 151 -11.07 -15.43 -2.53
CA ASP A 151 -10.55 -16.81 -2.63
C ASP A 151 -11.48 -17.76 -1.86
N HIS A 152 -12.75 -17.75 -2.23
CA HIS A 152 -13.53 -18.97 -2.15
C HIS A 152 -13.17 -19.72 -3.43
N SER A 153 -12.32 -20.73 -3.28
CA SER A 153 -12.17 -21.82 -4.22
C SER A 153 -13.54 -22.25 -4.74
N GLN A 154 -13.92 -21.74 -5.91
CA GLN A 154 -14.96 -22.31 -6.77
C GLN A 154 -14.25 -23.11 -7.85
N GLY A 155 -14.61 -24.39 -7.94
CA GLY A 155 -13.99 -25.41 -8.79
C GLY A 155 -13.54 -26.57 -7.90
N ASP A 156 -14.30 -27.64 -7.68
CA ASP A 156 -15.11 -28.34 -8.68
C ASP A 156 -16.53 -28.65 -8.25
N ASP A 157 -17.46 -28.21 -9.10
CA ASP A 157 -18.73 -28.91 -9.37
C ASP A 157 -18.41 -30.34 -9.84
N HIS A 158 -18.63 -31.33 -8.99
CA HIS A 158 -18.82 -32.71 -9.45
C HIS A 158 -20.33 -33.01 -9.57
N SER A 159 -20.90 -32.59 -10.69
CA SER A 159 -22.17 -33.13 -11.18
C SER A 159 -22.01 -33.54 -12.64
N GLY A 160 -22.01 -34.85 -12.91
CA GLY A 160 -22.11 -35.37 -14.29
C GLY A 160 -21.73 -36.83 -14.52
N HIS A 161 -22.70 -37.73 -14.26
CA HIS A 161 -23.05 -38.97 -14.98
C HIS A 161 -22.16 -40.24 -15.05
N ASP A 162 -22.81 -41.32 -14.59
CA ASP A 162 -22.92 -42.69 -15.12
C ASP A 162 -21.72 -43.65 -15.04
N HIS A 163 -21.89 -44.74 -14.26
CA HIS A 163 -22.01 -46.13 -14.78
C HIS A 163 -22.20 -47.17 -13.65
N ASN A 164 -23.18 -48.06 -13.87
CA ASN A 164 -23.27 -49.46 -13.46
C ASN A 164 -23.14 -49.88 -11.97
N GLY A 165 -24.24 -50.43 -11.46
CA GLY A 165 -24.22 -51.86 -11.07
C GLY A 165 -24.62 -52.22 -9.64
N HIS A 166 -25.62 -53.10 -9.58
CA HIS A 166 -25.93 -54.09 -8.55
C HIS A 166 -26.98 -53.72 -7.47
N ASP A 167 -28.15 -54.33 -7.70
CA ASP A 167 -29.05 -54.99 -6.76
C ASP A 167 -28.69 -54.92 -5.26
N HIS A 168 -29.67 -54.56 -4.42
CA HIS A 168 -30.36 -55.56 -3.60
C HIS A 168 -31.67 -54.99 -3.02
N SER A 169 -32.70 -55.81 -3.18
CA SER A 169 -34.07 -55.79 -2.66
C SER A 169 -34.21 -55.57 -1.14
N HIS A 170 -35.30 -54.89 -0.73
CA HIS A 170 -36.33 -55.26 0.29
C HIS A 170 -37.34 -54.07 0.29
N GLY A 171 -38.66 -54.16 0.08
CA GLY A 171 -39.62 -55.23 0.29
C GLY A 171 -40.61 -54.85 1.41
N ASN A 172 -41.64 -54.05 1.11
CA ASN A 172 -42.98 -53.97 1.76
C ASN A 172 -43.70 -52.71 1.25
N GLY A 173 -44.95 -52.64 0.79
CA GLY A 173 -46.08 -53.55 0.73
C GLY A 173 -47.30 -52.64 0.49
N GLY A 174 -48.05 -52.87 -0.60
CA GLY A 174 -49.23 -52.07 -0.95
C GLY A 174 -50.54 -52.61 -0.39
N ALA A 175 -51.50 -51.71 -0.15
CA ALA A 175 -52.97 -51.83 -0.14
C ALA A 175 -53.50 -50.49 0.45
N GLY A 176 -54.50 -49.78 -0.07
CA GLY A 176 -55.78 -50.17 -0.65
C GLY A 176 -56.90 -49.64 0.28
N GLY A 177 -57.88 -48.89 -0.25
CA GLY A 177 -59.23 -48.78 0.37
C GLY A 177 -59.74 -47.40 0.83
N HIS A 178 -60.73 -46.90 0.07
CA HIS A 178 -62.01 -46.28 0.46
C HIS A 178 -62.20 -45.42 1.72
N GLY A 179 -62.80 -44.23 1.50
CA GLY A 179 -64.17 -43.92 1.98
C GLY A 179 -64.35 -43.31 3.38
N HIS A 180 -64.84 -42.06 3.37
CA HIS A 180 -65.68 -41.31 4.33
C HIS A 180 -66.08 -41.93 5.69
N PRO A 181 -66.20 -41.06 6.72
CA PRO A 181 -67.48 -40.41 7.01
C PRO A 181 -67.48 -38.91 6.72
#